data_AF-A0A2Z6N9W2-F1
#
_entry.id   AF-A0A2Z6N9W2-F1
#
_cell.length_a   1.000
_cell.length_b   1.000
_cell.length_c   1.000
_cell.angle_alpha   90.00
_cell.angle_beta   90.00
_cell.angle_gamma   90.00
#
_symmetry.space_group_name_H-M   'P 1'
#
loop_
_entity.id
_entity.type
_entity.pdbx_description
1 polymer ?
#
loop_
_entity_poly.entity_id
_entity_poly.type
_entity_poly.pdbx_seq_one_letter_code
_entity_poly.pdbx_strand_id
1 'polypeptide(L)'
;MGDPNVASMHHLNMEQLTKTLSSLFNLYEANRNSNDVHENEAEFHSLYVLLNLGSHGKPMGEPLSLWFSHVSTPTLKSKEMRFARRIVRSYRLGNYMDFFRTVAADASYLQYCLMEPYINEVRSLALSYINFGGYKLHPYPLFNLSKHLMIEV
;
A
#
# COMPACT_ATOMS: atom_id res chain seq x y z
N MET A 1 -24.34 5.79 1.24
CA MET A 1 -24.54 5.51 2.69
C MET A 1 -24.27 4.03 2.85
N GLY A 2 -23.08 3.65 3.34
CA GLY A 2 -22.64 2.25 3.37
C GLY A 2 -23.32 1.49 4.50
N ASP A 3 -23.71 0.25 4.24
CA ASP A 3 -24.35 -0.63 5.22
C ASP A 3 -23.39 -0.88 6.40
N PRO A 4 -23.74 -0.50 7.65
CA PRO A 4 -22.84 -0.60 8.80
C PRO A 4 -22.33 -2.04 9.05
N ASN A 5 -23.07 -3.04 8.57
CA ASN A 5 -22.66 -4.45 8.65
C ASN A 5 -21.44 -4.74 7.76
N VAL A 6 -21.36 -4.12 6.58
CA VAL A 6 -20.24 -4.29 5.62
C VAL A 6 -18.96 -3.63 6.15
N ALA A 7 -19.06 -2.45 6.76
CA ALA A 7 -17.90 -1.79 7.38
C ALA A 7 -17.34 -2.61 8.55
N SER A 8 -18.23 -3.23 9.35
CA SER A 8 -17.85 -4.15 10.43
C SER A 8 -17.14 -5.39 9.89
N MET A 9 -17.67 -6.03 8.83
CA MET A 9 -17.04 -7.18 8.20
C MET A 9 -15.68 -6.86 7.57
N HIS A 10 -15.55 -5.70 6.90
CA HIS A 10 -14.27 -5.26 6.34
C HIS A 10 -13.22 -5.07 7.44
N HIS A 11 -13.59 -4.45 8.55
CA HIS A 11 -12.69 -4.28 9.70
C HIS A 11 -12.21 -5.63 10.24
N LEU A 12 -13.12 -6.59 10.45
CA LEU A 12 -12.78 -7.93 10.89
C LEU A 12 -11.85 -8.65 9.90
N ASN A 13 -12.12 -8.55 8.60
CA ASN A 13 -11.28 -9.16 7.57
C ASN A 13 -9.85 -8.61 7.60
N MET A 14 -9.69 -7.30 7.76
CA MET A 14 -8.39 -6.65 7.85
C MET A 14 -7.61 -7.05 9.11
N GLU A 15 -8.32 -7.21 10.24
CA GLU A 15 -7.73 -7.68 11.49
C GLU A 15 -7.25 -9.13 11.35
N GLN A 16 -8.08 -10.01 10.77
CA GLN A 16 -7.71 -11.42 10.55
C GLN A 16 -6.55 -11.54 9.56
N LEU A 17 -6.57 -10.78 8.47
CA LEU A 17 -5.46 -10.75 7.52
C LEU A 17 -4.15 -10.34 8.19
N THR A 18 -4.18 -9.31 9.04
CA THR A 18 -3.00 -8.86 9.79
C THR A 18 -2.49 -9.97 10.72
N LYS A 19 -3.39 -10.65 11.44
CA LYS A 19 -3.04 -11.78 12.31
C LYS A 19 -2.41 -12.94 11.51
N THR A 20 -3.00 -13.29 10.38
CA THR A 20 -2.48 -14.36 9.50
C THR A 20 -1.08 -14.04 8.99
N LEU A 21 -0.83 -12.80 8.54
CA LEU A 21 0.49 -12.37 8.09
C LEU A 21 1.51 -12.39 9.22
N SER A 22 1.17 -11.91 10.42
CA SER A 22 2.06 -11.99 11.58
C SER A 22 2.39 -13.44 11.96
N SER A 23 1.41 -14.35 11.95
CA SER A 23 1.67 -15.78 12.18
C SER A 23 2.58 -16.38 11.11
N LEU A 24 2.40 -15.99 9.85
CA LEU A 24 3.24 -16.44 8.74
C LEU A 24 4.70 -15.97 8.89
N PHE A 25 4.93 -14.72 9.34
CA PHE A 25 6.28 -14.21 9.57
C PHE A 25 6.99 -14.93 10.71
N ASN A 26 6.29 -15.23 11.80
CA ASN A 26 6.85 -16.06 12.88
C ASN A 26 7.25 -17.46 12.37
N LEU A 27 6.48 -18.02 11.42
CA LEU A 27 6.80 -19.29 10.79
C LEU A 27 8.05 -19.18 9.90
N TYR A 28 8.19 -18.11 9.11
CA TYR A 28 9.41 -17.88 8.32
C TYR A 28 10.64 -17.72 9.22
N GLU A 29 10.51 -16.98 10.32
CA GLU A 29 11.60 -16.78 11.27
C GLU A 29 12.01 -18.10 11.95
N ALA A 30 11.04 -18.91 12.38
CA ALA A 30 11.30 -20.21 13.01
C ALA A 30 11.98 -21.21 12.04
N ASN A 31 11.70 -21.12 10.73
CA ASN A 31 12.25 -22.01 9.71
C ASN A 31 13.54 -21.51 9.04
N ARG A 32 14.06 -20.35 9.48
CA ARG A 32 15.23 -19.66 8.90
C ARG A 32 16.56 -20.41 9.05
N ASN A 33 16.56 -21.55 9.75
CA ASN A 33 17.72 -22.43 9.93
C ASN A 33 18.04 -23.30 8.71
N SER A 34 17.16 -23.33 7.70
CA SER A 34 17.46 -23.89 6.39
C SER A 34 17.97 -22.76 5.49
N ASN A 35 19.06 -22.98 4.76
CA ASN A 35 19.65 -22.02 3.81
C ASN A 35 18.72 -21.65 2.62
N ASP A 36 17.42 -21.93 2.74
CA ASP A 36 16.44 -21.78 1.69
C ASP A 36 15.63 -20.50 1.92
N VAL A 37 15.69 -19.60 0.94
CA VAL A 37 14.82 -18.42 0.91
C VAL A 37 13.47 -18.91 0.41
N HIS A 38 12.43 -18.80 1.22
CA HIS A 38 11.09 -19.22 0.81
C HIS A 38 10.62 -18.33 -0.36
N GLU A 39 10.22 -18.95 -1.47
CA GLU A 39 9.87 -18.26 -2.73
C GLU A 39 8.85 -17.13 -2.53
N ASN A 40 7.86 -17.35 -1.67
CA ASN A 40 6.74 -16.42 -1.46
C ASN A 40 6.98 -15.42 -0.30
N GLU A 41 8.08 -15.52 0.44
CA GLU A 41 8.33 -14.66 1.61
C GLU A 41 8.29 -13.18 1.22
N ALA A 42 8.95 -12.82 0.13
CA ALA A 42 8.98 -11.47 -0.41
C ALA A 42 7.59 -10.90 -0.72
N GLU A 43 6.70 -11.73 -1.27
CA GLU A 43 5.34 -11.33 -1.59
C GLU A 43 4.58 -10.98 -0.31
N PHE A 44 4.52 -11.89 0.66
CA PHE A 44 3.77 -11.66 1.90
C PHE A 44 4.33 -10.51 2.74
N HIS A 45 5.65 -10.36 2.80
CA HIS A 45 6.27 -9.19 3.41
C HIS A 45 5.84 -7.89 2.71
N SER A 46 5.74 -7.89 1.38
CA SER A 46 5.26 -6.71 0.64
C SER A 46 3.82 -6.35 0.98
N LEU A 47 2.94 -7.36 1.13
CA LEU A 47 1.53 -7.15 1.49
C LEU A 47 1.42 -6.48 2.86
N TYR A 48 2.17 -6.97 3.86
CA TYR A 48 2.18 -6.38 5.19
C TYR A 48 2.63 -4.92 5.20
N VAL A 49 3.64 -4.57 4.39
CA VAL A 49 4.06 -3.18 4.25
C VAL A 49 2.94 -2.31 3.67
N LEU A 50 2.24 -2.80 2.65
CA LEU A 50 1.13 -2.08 2.00
C LEU A 50 -0.10 -1.93 2.91
N LEU A 51 -0.35 -2.92 3.77
CA LEU A 51 -1.38 -2.86 4.81
C LEU A 51 -1.15 -1.70 5.79
N ASN A 52 0.09 -1.26 5.98
CA ASN A 52 0.50 -0.26 6.98
C ASN A 52 0.96 1.07 6.34
N LEU A 53 0.37 1.48 5.21
CA LEU A 53 0.75 2.73 4.52
C LEU A 53 0.34 4.00 5.27
N GLY A 54 -0.87 4.03 5.82
CA GLY A 54 -1.48 5.24 6.41
C GLY A 54 -1.31 5.38 7.91
N SER A 55 -1.39 6.62 8.40
CA SER A 55 -1.31 6.96 9.83
C SER A 55 -2.63 6.75 10.60
N HIS A 56 -3.74 6.50 9.89
CA HIS A 56 -5.08 6.37 10.49
C HIS A 56 -5.43 4.95 10.92
N GLY A 57 -4.68 3.95 10.47
CA GLY A 57 -4.66 2.64 11.12
C GLY A 57 -3.93 2.80 12.45
N LYS A 58 -4.51 2.32 13.56
CA LYS A 58 -3.70 2.07 14.76
C LYS A 58 -2.46 1.29 14.31
N PRO A 59 -1.23 1.66 14.74
CA PRO A 59 -0.07 0.85 14.42
C PRO A 59 -0.33 -0.54 14.99
N MET A 60 -0.66 -1.49 14.11
CA MET A 60 -0.91 -2.88 14.47
C MET A 60 0.45 -3.58 14.63
N GLY A 61 1.28 -3.04 15.55
CA GLY A 61 2.63 -3.50 15.79
C GLY A 61 3.66 -2.38 15.87
N GLU A 62 4.91 -2.75 15.60
CA GLU A 62 6.06 -1.86 15.61
C GLU A 62 6.08 -0.91 14.40
N PRO A 63 6.76 0.25 14.49
CA PRO A 63 6.92 1.14 13.34
C PRO A 63 7.59 0.40 12.18
N LEU A 64 7.10 0.63 10.94
CA LEU A 64 7.68 0.00 9.75
C LEU A 64 9.21 0.19 9.65
N SER A 65 9.75 1.30 10.13
CA SER A 65 11.20 1.55 10.16
C SER A 65 11.97 0.51 10.98
N LEU A 66 11.39 0.07 12.10
CA LEU A 66 11.97 -0.95 12.97
C LEU A 66 11.68 -2.34 12.40
N TRP A 67 10.47 -2.59 11.87
CA TRP A 67 10.13 -3.84 11.19
C TRP A 67 11.07 -4.18 10.02
N PHE A 68 11.44 -3.18 9.20
CA PHE A 68 12.39 -3.39 8.10
C PHE A 68 13.76 -3.90 8.56
N SER A 69 14.16 -3.66 9.82
CA SER A 69 15.43 -4.16 10.36
C SER A 69 15.45 -5.68 10.56
N HIS A 70 14.28 -6.29 10.72
CA HIS A 70 14.12 -7.74 10.91
C HIS A 70 14.13 -8.52 9.58
N VAL A 71 13.89 -7.84 8.47
CA VAL A 71 13.75 -8.45 7.13
C VAL A 71 15.11 -8.68 6.48
N SER A 72 15.27 -9.85 5.86
CA SER A 72 16.52 -10.22 5.18
C SER A 72 16.84 -9.31 3.98
N THR A 73 18.13 -9.10 3.70
CA THR A 73 18.55 -8.29 2.53
C THR A 73 18.08 -8.88 1.18
N PRO A 74 18.11 -10.22 0.95
CA PRO A 74 17.52 -10.82 -0.24
C PRO A 74 16.04 -10.51 -0.39
N THR A 75 15.24 -10.68 0.67
CA THR A 75 13.80 -10.37 0.71
C THR A 75 13.58 -8.88 0.40
N LEU A 76 14.42 -7.99 0.93
CA LEU A 76 14.40 -6.56 0.65
C LEU A 76 14.74 -6.19 -0.81
N LYS A 77 15.47 -7.02 -1.55
CA LYS A 77 15.86 -6.75 -2.95
C LYS A 77 14.88 -7.31 -3.98
N SER A 78 13.91 -8.11 -3.55
CA SER A 78 12.83 -8.67 -4.37
C SER A 78 12.03 -7.61 -5.14
N LYS A 79 11.31 -8.01 -6.19
CA LYS A 79 10.49 -7.09 -6.98
C LYS A 79 9.30 -6.57 -6.16
N GLU A 80 8.69 -7.44 -5.36
CA GLU A 80 7.55 -7.18 -4.50
C GLU A 80 7.89 -6.16 -3.43
N MET A 81 9.05 -6.31 -2.77
CA MET A 81 9.48 -5.38 -1.74
C MET A 81 9.97 -4.05 -2.30
N ARG A 82 10.59 -4.05 -3.49
CA ARG A 82 10.92 -2.79 -4.20
C ARG A 82 9.66 -1.98 -4.53
N PHE A 83 8.61 -2.65 -5.02
CA PHE A 83 7.30 -2.04 -5.23
C PHE A 83 6.78 -1.43 -3.92
N ALA A 84 6.66 -2.24 -2.86
CA ALA A 84 6.08 -1.79 -1.60
C ALA A 84 6.83 -0.58 -1.00
N ARG A 85 8.18 -0.58 -1.02
CA ARG A 85 8.97 0.56 -0.55
C ARG A 85 8.77 1.82 -1.38
N ARG A 86 8.65 1.69 -2.71
CA ARG A 86 8.39 2.84 -3.59
C ARG A 86 7.01 3.44 -3.29
N ILE A 87 6.00 2.60 -3.11
CA ILE A 87 4.67 3.03 -2.68
C ILE A 87 4.71 3.75 -1.33
N VAL A 88 5.36 3.17 -0.32
CA VAL A 88 5.52 3.81 1.02
C VAL A 88 6.16 5.19 0.88
N ARG A 89 7.24 5.31 0.10
CA ARG A 89 7.93 6.58 -0.12
C ARG A 89 7.02 7.60 -0.80
N SER A 90 6.36 7.23 -1.88
CA SER A 90 5.53 8.14 -2.67
C SER A 90 4.27 8.56 -1.94
N TYR A 91 3.68 7.67 -1.15
CA TYR A 91 2.58 7.98 -0.23
C TYR A 91 3.01 8.98 0.85
N ARG A 92 4.11 8.72 1.57
CA ARG A 92 4.60 9.59 2.66
C ARG A 92 5.05 10.98 2.18
N LEU A 93 5.59 11.07 0.96
CA LEU A 93 6.00 12.34 0.36
C LEU A 93 4.84 13.09 -0.32
N GLY A 94 3.64 12.52 -0.37
CA GLY A 94 2.51 13.10 -1.10
C GLY A 94 2.72 13.14 -2.63
N ASN A 95 3.65 12.34 -3.17
CA ASN A 95 3.92 12.29 -4.61
C ASN A 95 2.90 11.38 -5.31
N TYR A 96 1.70 11.90 -5.51
CA TYR A 96 0.59 11.18 -6.14
C TYR A 96 0.92 10.71 -7.56
N MET A 97 1.73 11.47 -8.31
CA MET A 97 2.12 11.12 -9.68
C MET A 97 2.99 9.86 -9.70
N ASP A 98 4.00 9.77 -8.83
CA ASP A 98 4.83 8.57 -8.74
C ASP A 98 4.04 7.39 -8.16
N PHE A 99 3.15 7.64 -7.20
CA PHE A 99 2.26 6.63 -6.64
C PHE A 99 1.41 5.98 -7.73
N PHE A 100 0.60 6.74 -8.48
CA PHE A 100 -0.28 6.17 -9.50
C PHE A 100 0.49 5.56 -10.67
N ARG A 101 1.62 6.13 -11.09
CA ARG A 101 2.48 5.53 -12.12
C ARG A 101 3.04 4.18 -11.69
N THR A 102 3.49 4.07 -10.45
CA THR A 102 4.02 2.82 -9.90
C THR A 102 2.92 1.77 -9.77
N VAL A 103 1.74 2.16 -9.26
CA VAL A 103 0.59 1.26 -9.15
C VAL A 103 0.16 0.73 -10.53
N ALA A 104 0.03 1.59 -11.53
CA ALA A 104 -0.40 1.19 -12.86
C ALA A 104 0.60 0.28 -13.59
N ALA A 105 1.90 0.45 -13.32
CA ALA A 105 2.95 -0.31 -14.01
C ALA A 105 3.24 -1.66 -13.36
N ASP A 106 3.29 -1.70 -12.02
CA ASP A 106 4.00 -2.76 -11.29
C ASP A 106 3.12 -3.51 -10.28
N ALA A 107 1.90 -3.04 -9.97
CA ALA A 107 1.09 -3.65 -8.91
C ALA A 107 0.59 -5.05 -9.30
N SER A 108 0.79 -6.02 -8.42
CA SER A 108 0.03 -7.28 -8.51
C SER A 108 -1.44 -7.04 -8.16
N TYR A 109 -2.31 -7.94 -8.59
CA TYR A 109 -3.75 -7.85 -8.28
C TYR A 109 -4.00 -7.75 -6.77
N LEU A 110 -3.34 -8.60 -5.97
CA LEU A 110 -3.52 -8.61 -4.52
C LEU A 110 -2.95 -7.35 -3.85
N GLN A 111 -1.80 -6.87 -4.31
CA GLN A 111 -1.22 -5.61 -3.85
C GLN A 111 -2.16 -4.43 -4.14
N TYR A 112 -2.76 -4.39 -5.34
CA TYR A 112 -3.73 -3.37 -5.72
C TYR A 112 -4.97 -3.39 -4.82
N CYS A 113 -5.56 -4.58 -4.58
CA CYS A 113 -6.71 -4.73 -3.68
C CYS A 113 -6.42 -4.20 -2.27
N LEU A 114 -5.24 -4.49 -1.70
CA LEU A 114 -4.87 -3.98 -0.37
C LEU A 114 -4.66 -2.47 -0.35
N MET A 115 -4.26 -1.89 -1.47
CA MET A 115 -4.01 -0.46 -1.59
C MET A 115 -5.25 0.38 -1.85
N GLU A 116 -6.39 -0.26 -2.19
CA GLU A 116 -7.64 0.43 -2.55
C GLU A 116 -8.09 1.51 -1.54
N PRO A 117 -8.03 1.29 -0.21
CA PRO A 117 -8.39 2.34 0.74
C PRO A 117 -7.49 3.58 0.63
N TYR A 118 -6.18 3.37 0.43
CA TYR A 118 -5.19 4.44 0.33
C TYR A 118 -5.23 5.17 -1.01
N ILE A 119 -5.67 4.50 -2.08
CA ILE A 119 -5.87 5.12 -3.40
C ILE A 119 -6.80 6.33 -3.27
N ASN A 120 -7.90 6.20 -2.52
CA ASN A 120 -8.86 7.29 -2.34
C ASN A 120 -8.28 8.46 -1.53
N GLU A 121 -7.45 8.18 -0.53
CA GLU A 121 -6.72 9.21 0.22
C GLU A 121 -5.77 9.99 -0.67
N VAL A 122 -4.99 9.28 -1.52
CA VAL A 122 -4.05 9.89 -2.46
C VAL A 122 -4.80 10.70 -3.53
N ARG A 123 -5.96 10.23 -4.01
CA ARG A 123 -6.82 11.01 -4.94
C ARG A 123 -7.27 12.32 -4.30
N SER A 124 -7.73 12.28 -3.05
CA SER A 124 -8.15 13.48 -2.30
C SER A 124 -6.99 14.48 -2.16
N LEU A 125 -5.80 13.99 -1.77
CA LEU A 125 -4.59 14.81 -1.70
C LEU A 125 -4.23 15.43 -3.06
N ALA A 126 -4.24 14.63 -4.12
CA ALA A 126 -3.92 15.08 -5.46
C ALA A 126 -4.89 16.18 -5.95
N LEU A 127 -6.18 16.01 -5.69
CA LEU A 127 -7.21 17.01 -6.00
C LEU A 127 -6.96 18.31 -5.22
N SER A 128 -6.53 18.24 -3.97
CA SER A 128 -6.17 19.43 -3.19
C SER A 128 -5.01 20.20 -3.83
N TYR A 129 -3.98 19.50 -4.33
CA TYR A 129 -2.83 20.10 -4.99
C TYR A 129 -3.19 20.68 -6.36
N ILE A 130 -3.96 19.96 -7.17
CA ILE A 130 -4.44 20.43 -8.47
C ILE A 130 -5.33 21.66 -8.29
N ASN A 131 -6.24 21.63 -7.32
CA ASN A 131 -7.07 22.79 -7.01
C ASN A 131 -6.20 23.97 -6.58
N PHE A 132 -5.21 23.76 -5.70
CA PHE A 132 -4.35 24.84 -5.22
C PHE A 132 -3.51 25.48 -6.34
N GLY A 133 -2.87 24.67 -7.19
CA GLY A 133 -2.01 25.15 -8.28
C GLY A 133 -2.73 25.53 -9.57
N GLY A 134 -4.00 25.14 -9.71
CA GLY A 134 -4.79 25.34 -10.93
C GLY A 134 -5.29 26.78 -11.09
N TYR A 135 -5.36 27.22 -12.35
CA TYR A 135 -5.94 28.52 -12.70
C TYR A 135 -7.46 28.52 -12.48
N LYS A 136 -7.96 29.29 -11.51
CA LYS A 136 -9.35 29.23 -11.04
C LYS A 136 -10.41 29.57 -12.10
N LEU A 137 -10.03 30.31 -13.13
CA LEU A 137 -10.95 30.70 -14.21
C LEU A 137 -11.03 29.65 -15.32
N HIS A 138 -10.19 28.62 -15.30
CA HIS A 138 -10.23 27.55 -16.30
C HIS A 138 -10.39 26.19 -15.61
N PRO A 139 -11.49 25.45 -15.89
CA PRO A 139 -11.69 24.14 -15.29
C PRO A 139 -10.57 23.18 -15.74
N TYR A 140 -10.15 22.31 -14.83
CA TYR A 140 -9.20 21.26 -15.19
C TYR A 140 -9.91 20.19 -16.04
N PRO A 141 -9.39 19.80 -17.21
CA PRO A 141 -10.06 18.82 -18.07
C PRO A 141 -10.25 17.48 -17.36
N LEU A 142 -11.50 16.99 -17.32
CA LEU A 142 -11.86 15.75 -16.62
C LEU A 142 -11.08 14.54 -17.16
N PHE A 143 -10.88 14.46 -18.48
CA PHE A 143 -10.09 13.40 -19.11
C PHE A 143 -8.64 13.36 -18.62
N ASN A 144 -8.02 14.53 -18.43
CA ASN A 144 -6.67 14.57 -17.89
C ASN A 144 -6.69 14.15 -16.42
N LEU A 145 -7.70 14.58 -15.66
CA LEU A 145 -7.80 14.25 -14.25
C LEU A 145 -7.95 12.74 -14.05
N SER A 146 -8.82 12.12 -14.84
CA SER A 146 -9.08 10.69 -14.76
C SER A 146 -7.86 9.85 -15.12
N LYS A 147 -7.14 10.25 -16.17
CA LYS A 147 -5.87 9.62 -16.55
C LYS A 147 -4.82 9.71 -15.45
N HIS A 148 -4.65 10.86 -14.80
CA HIS A 148 -3.63 11.05 -13.77
C HIS A 148 -3.97 10.36 -12.45
N LEU A 149 -5.26 10.22 -12.12
CA LEU A 149 -5.74 9.72 -10.83
C LEU A 149 -6.33 8.30 -10.91
N MET A 150 -6.18 7.64 -12.06
CA MET A 150 -6.73 6.30 -12.34
C MET A 150 -8.23 6.23 -12.00
N ILE A 151 -9.00 7.23 -12.43
CA ILE A 151 -10.46 7.26 -12.23
C ILE A 151 -11.10 6.74 -13.52
N GLU A 152 -12.08 5.86 -13.39
CA GLU A 152 -12.92 5.43 -14.51
C GLU A 152 -13.95 6.55 -14.80
N VAL A 153 -14.04 6.99 -16.07
CA VAL A 153 -14.92 8.07 -16.55
C VAL A 153 -15.80 7.56 -17.67
#